data_AF-A0A928ZW23-F1
#
_entry.id   AF-A0A928ZW23-F1
#
_cell.length_a   1.000
_cell.length_b   1.000
_cell.length_c   1.000
_cell.angle_alpha   90.00
_cell.angle_beta   90.00
_cell.angle_gamma   90.00
#
_symmetry.space_group_name_H-M   'P 1'
#
loop_
_entity.id
_entity.type
_entity.pdbx_description
1 polymer ?
#
loop_
_entity_poly.entity_id
_entity_poly.type
_entity_poly.pdbx_seq_one_letter_code
_entity_poly.pdbx_strand_id
1 'polypeptide(L)'
;MFNVVPNVVLRWGNRWQRRLAYGAMAFLMTLSLGAMLPKPATAGLFDIILPTIQVFQITNMSDRQEVNLGGQVNQQLLSQSFRLHRNADLTAYVDEIGQSLIPYSDRPDIPYVFQVVEDDGINAFATMGGYVYITTGLLAAADNEAEVAGVLGHEVGHIAEKHALDQMRDVAIAQGVAGAFGLSRNQMVSIAVDVALTLPNSRKDELVADNHGFVTMGEAGYDQTGMATLMQKLDSGNSPPAIFSTHPNPRDRVARLQEMDSELALPSATAGTDTVAYSARVASLR
;
A
#
# COMPACT_ATOMS: atom_id res chain seq x y z
N MET A 1 77.13 47.29 22.83
CA MET A 1 76.11 47.33 23.89
C MET A 1 75.11 46.20 23.64
N PHE A 2 75.24 45.08 24.34
CA PHE A 2 74.27 43.99 24.31
C PHE A 2 73.57 43.95 25.67
N ASN A 3 72.26 44.23 25.70
CA ASN A 3 71.43 44.12 26.90
C ASN A 3 71.07 42.65 27.11
N VAL A 4 71.60 42.07 28.18
CA VAL A 4 71.26 40.71 28.63
C VAL A 4 69.95 40.79 29.41
N VAL A 5 68.90 40.13 28.91
CA VAL A 5 67.62 39.95 29.61
C VAL A 5 67.81 38.90 30.72
N PRO A 6 67.36 39.12 31.96
CA PRO A 6 67.55 38.16 33.04
C PRO A 6 66.68 36.92 32.84
N ASN A 7 67.29 35.74 32.96
CA ASN A 7 66.61 34.45 33.02
C ASN A 7 65.75 34.36 34.29
N VAL A 8 64.42 34.48 34.14
CA VAL A 8 63.46 34.16 35.20
C VAL A 8 63.34 32.63 35.26
N VAL A 9 64.15 32.00 36.11
CA VAL A 9 63.92 30.61 36.49
C VAL A 9 62.69 30.56 37.37
N LEU A 10 61.56 30.11 36.82
CA LEU A 10 60.35 29.79 37.60
C LEU A 10 60.69 28.69 38.60
N ARG A 11 60.96 29.08 39.85
CA ARG A 11 61.10 28.14 40.97
C ARG A 11 59.72 27.56 41.26
N TRP A 12 59.44 26.40 40.68
CA TRP A 12 58.29 25.61 41.07
C TRP A 12 58.43 25.22 42.54
N GLY A 13 57.37 25.47 43.30
CA GLY A 13 57.30 25.21 44.73
C GLY A 13 57.61 23.76 45.13
N ASN A 14 57.80 23.53 46.43
CA ASN A 14 58.19 22.24 47.02
C ASN A 14 57.33 21.07 46.49
N ARG A 15 57.85 19.83 46.48
CA ARG A 15 57.17 18.63 45.91
C ARG A 15 55.69 18.52 46.26
N TRP A 16 55.31 18.96 47.46
CA TRP A 16 53.92 19.04 47.90
C TRP A 16 53.04 19.99 47.07
N GLN A 17 53.53 21.18 46.74
CA GLN A 17 52.82 22.16 45.90
C GLN A 17 52.65 21.66 44.47
N ARG A 18 53.63 20.92 43.92
CA ARG A 18 53.48 20.29 42.59
C ARG A 18 52.44 19.17 42.59
N ARG A 19 52.40 18.34 43.65
CA ARG A 19 51.38 17.28 43.79
C ARG A 19 49.98 17.86 43.90
N LEU A 20 49.82 18.97 44.64
CA LEU A 20 48.55 19.69 44.71
C LEU A 20 48.16 20.31 43.35
N ALA A 21 49.11 20.89 42.61
CA ALA A 21 48.84 21.44 41.29
C ALA A 21 48.44 20.36 40.26
N TYR A 22 49.11 19.20 40.26
CA TYR A 22 48.72 18.07 39.40
C TYR A 22 47.38 17.46 39.83
N GLY A 23 47.10 17.38 41.13
CA GLY A 23 45.79 16.96 41.65
C GLY A 23 44.68 17.92 41.21
N ALA A 24 44.91 19.23 41.28
CA ALA A 24 43.96 20.24 40.84
C ALA A 24 43.74 20.21 39.31
N MET A 25 44.79 20.01 38.51
CA MET A 25 44.67 19.86 37.05
C MET A 25 43.90 18.58 36.68
N ALA A 26 44.17 17.45 37.34
CA ALA A 26 43.43 16.20 37.12
C ALA A 26 41.96 16.32 37.55
N PHE A 27 41.67 17.06 38.63
CA PHE A 27 40.32 17.36 39.07
C PHE A 27 39.58 18.28 38.09
N LEU A 28 40.26 19.29 37.54
CA LEU A 28 39.68 20.18 36.52
C LEU A 28 39.44 19.46 35.18
N MET A 29 40.34 18.57 34.76
CA MET A 29 40.12 17.73 33.57
C MET A 29 38.93 16.78 33.75
N THR A 30 38.80 16.14 34.92
CA THR A 30 37.65 15.26 35.20
C THR A 30 36.33 16.02 35.32
N LEU A 31 36.33 17.26 35.84
CA LEU A 31 35.14 18.12 35.79
C LEU A 31 34.73 18.50 34.36
N SER A 32 35.70 18.75 33.47
CA SER A 32 35.41 19.12 32.07
C SER A 32 34.86 17.95 31.23
N LEU A 33 35.21 16.70 31.56
CA LEU A 33 34.65 15.50 30.93
C LEU A 33 33.25 15.12 31.48
N GLY A 34 32.91 15.55 32.71
CA GLY A 34 31.59 15.32 33.31
C GLY A 34 30.46 16.19 32.74
N ALA A 35 30.79 17.27 32.01
CA ALA A 35 29.82 18.19 31.41
C ALA A 35 29.32 17.75 30.01
N MET A 36 29.80 16.62 29.49
CA MET A 36 29.43 16.04 28.18
C MET A 36 28.78 14.65 28.28
N LEU A 37 28.25 14.28 29.45
CA LEU A 37 27.31 13.16 29.50
C LEU A 37 25.98 13.63 28.91
N PRO A 38 25.34 12.87 27.99
CA PRO A 38 24.00 13.19 27.55
C PRO A 38 23.13 13.33 28.80
N LYS A 39 22.53 14.51 29.01
CA LYS A 39 21.54 14.67 30.08
C LYS A 39 20.48 13.60 29.85
N PRO A 40 20.18 12.71 30.82
CA PRO A 40 19.03 11.86 30.67
C PRO A 40 17.84 12.80 30.47
N ALA A 41 17.12 12.63 29.37
CA ALA A 41 15.89 13.35 29.15
C ALA A 41 14.97 12.97 30.32
N THR A 42 14.80 13.87 31.29
CA THR A 42 13.77 13.72 32.30
C THR A 42 12.46 14.07 31.62
N ALA A 43 11.96 13.13 30.82
CA ALA A 43 10.58 13.15 30.36
C ALA A 43 9.71 13.16 31.61
N GLY A 44 8.86 14.17 31.75
CA GLY A 44 7.88 14.20 32.83
C GLY A 44 6.93 13.01 32.66
N LEU A 45 6.32 12.54 33.75
CA LEU A 45 5.30 11.48 33.71
C LEU A 45 4.21 11.76 32.67
N PHE A 46 3.96 13.04 32.34
CA PHE A 46 3.00 13.50 31.34
C PHE A 46 3.54 13.57 29.90
N ASP A 47 4.85 13.69 29.66
CA ASP A 47 5.45 13.60 28.31
C ASP A 47 5.49 12.14 27.80
N ILE A 48 5.43 11.18 28.73
CA ILE A 48 5.27 9.74 28.45
C ILE A 48 3.80 9.42 28.09
N ILE A 49 2.85 10.30 28.43
CA ILE A 49 1.42 9.97 28.33
C ILE A 49 0.83 10.29 26.95
N LEU A 50 1.29 11.29 26.18
CA LEU A 50 0.81 11.56 24.82
C LEU A 50 1.89 12.32 24.01
N PRO A 51 2.63 11.65 23.10
CA PRO A 51 2.06 11.21 21.84
C PRO A 51 2.31 9.71 21.65
N THR A 52 1.25 8.92 21.61
CA THR A 52 1.33 7.51 21.23
C THR A 52 1.85 7.40 19.79
N ILE A 53 3.17 7.25 19.62
CA ILE A 53 3.72 6.61 18.44
C ILE A 53 3.22 5.17 18.52
N GLN A 54 2.10 4.89 17.86
CA GLN A 54 1.64 3.52 17.67
C GLN A 54 2.69 2.85 16.79
N VAL A 55 3.54 2.03 17.41
CA VAL A 55 4.49 1.17 16.72
C VAL A 55 3.65 0.09 16.02
N PHE A 56 3.46 0.23 14.72
CA PHE A 56 2.77 -0.79 13.93
C PHE A 56 3.77 -1.81 13.40
N GLN A 57 3.49 -3.08 13.63
CA GLN A 57 4.10 -4.17 12.88
C GLN A 57 3.18 -4.50 11.71
N ILE A 58 3.63 -4.20 10.49
CA ILE A 58 2.86 -4.45 9.25
C ILE A 58 2.44 -5.93 9.16
N THR A 59 3.28 -6.82 9.68
CA THR A 59 3.09 -8.27 9.71
C THR A 59 1.96 -8.77 10.62
N ASN A 60 1.44 -7.96 11.54
CA ASN A 60 0.38 -8.37 12.47
C ASN A 60 -0.71 -7.31 12.61
N MET A 61 -1.04 -6.67 11.49
CA MET A 61 -2.11 -5.67 11.44
C MET A 61 -3.48 -6.37 11.50
N SER A 62 -4.30 -5.98 12.47
CA SER A 62 -5.71 -6.41 12.52
C SER A 62 -6.52 -5.77 11.40
N ASP A 63 -7.60 -6.42 10.98
CA ASP A 63 -8.50 -5.93 9.93
C ASP A 63 -9.02 -4.51 10.22
N ARG A 64 -9.32 -4.20 11.49
CA ARG A 64 -9.69 -2.83 11.88
C ARG A 64 -8.56 -1.82 11.64
N GLN A 65 -7.31 -2.18 11.92
CA GLN A 65 -6.17 -1.29 11.67
C GLN A 65 -5.94 -1.12 10.16
N GLU A 66 -6.09 -2.21 9.39
CA GLU A 66 -6.01 -2.20 7.93
C GLU A 66 -7.06 -1.27 7.33
N VAL A 67 -8.33 -1.37 7.75
CA VAL A 67 -9.42 -0.48 7.31
C VAL A 67 -9.12 0.99 7.66
N ASN A 68 -8.62 1.26 8.86
CA ASN A 68 -8.26 2.63 9.25
C ASN A 68 -7.09 3.20 8.43
N LEU A 69 -6.12 2.37 8.07
CA LEU A 69 -5.01 2.78 7.20
C LEU A 69 -5.51 3.00 5.77
N GLY A 70 -6.31 2.07 5.24
CA GLY A 70 -6.97 2.18 3.94
C GLY A 70 -7.76 3.47 3.78
N GLY A 71 -8.53 3.86 4.80
CA GLY A 71 -9.27 5.12 4.78
C GLY A 71 -8.37 6.35 4.65
N GLN A 72 -7.19 6.34 5.27
CA GLN A 72 -6.20 7.43 5.14
C GLN A 72 -5.54 7.44 3.76
N VAL A 73 -5.19 6.26 3.24
CA VAL A 73 -4.65 6.09 1.88
C VAL A 73 -5.65 6.61 0.85
N ASN A 74 -6.93 6.19 0.95
CA ASN A 74 -7.99 6.66 0.08
C ASN A 74 -8.14 8.20 0.13
N GLN A 75 -8.18 8.79 1.33
CA GLN A 75 -8.24 10.26 1.45
C GLN A 75 -7.06 10.94 0.76
N GLN A 76 -5.84 10.41 0.91
CA GLN A 76 -4.67 10.98 0.28
C GLN A 76 -4.72 10.84 -1.25
N LEU A 77 -5.05 9.65 -1.77
CA LEU A 77 -5.21 9.40 -3.20
C LEU A 77 -6.24 10.32 -3.84
N LEU A 78 -7.41 10.49 -3.22
CA LEU A 78 -8.46 11.38 -3.74
C LEU A 78 -8.10 12.87 -3.66
N SER A 79 -7.18 13.24 -2.77
CA SER A 79 -6.72 14.62 -2.62
C SER A 79 -5.59 15.02 -3.58
N GLN A 80 -4.77 14.04 -4.01
CA GLN A 80 -3.49 14.30 -4.68
C GLN A 80 -3.33 13.59 -6.03
N SER A 81 -4.01 12.46 -6.25
CA SER A 81 -3.70 11.55 -7.37
C SER A 81 -4.90 11.33 -8.29
N PHE A 82 -6.10 11.16 -7.74
CA PHE A 82 -7.28 10.74 -8.51
C PHE A 82 -8.48 11.63 -8.30
N ARG A 83 -9.30 11.73 -9.33
CA ARG A 83 -10.62 12.37 -9.28
C ARG A 83 -11.69 11.31 -9.51
N LEU A 84 -12.65 11.25 -8.59
CA LEU A 84 -13.82 10.40 -8.77
C LEU A 84 -14.69 10.91 -9.90
N HIS A 85 -15.23 9.97 -10.67
CA HIS A 85 -16.21 10.26 -11.70
C HIS A 85 -17.51 10.78 -11.06
N ARG A 86 -18.18 11.72 -11.73
CA ARG A 86 -19.30 12.47 -11.15
C ARG A 86 -20.67 11.85 -11.42
N ASN A 87 -20.78 10.92 -12.37
CA ASN A 87 -22.05 10.27 -12.69
C ASN A 87 -22.41 9.26 -11.59
N ALA A 88 -23.37 9.64 -10.75
CA ALA A 88 -23.83 8.81 -9.64
C ALA A 88 -24.44 7.48 -10.10
N ASP A 89 -25.11 7.44 -11.26
CA ASP A 89 -25.72 6.21 -11.77
C ASP A 89 -24.65 5.19 -12.20
N LEU A 90 -23.58 5.67 -12.85
CA LEU A 90 -22.45 4.82 -13.23
C LEU A 90 -21.70 4.32 -12.00
N THR A 91 -21.44 5.20 -11.02
CA THR A 91 -20.76 4.80 -9.78
C THR A 91 -21.59 3.80 -8.97
N ALA A 92 -22.91 4.02 -8.87
CA ALA A 92 -23.81 3.08 -8.19
C ALA A 92 -23.88 1.73 -8.91
N TYR A 93 -23.84 1.72 -10.24
CA TYR A 93 -23.81 0.49 -11.03
C TYR A 93 -22.53 -0.33 -10.79
N VAL A 94 -21.37 0.33 -10.77
CA VAL A 94 -20.09 -0.34 -10.44
C VAL A 94 -20.08 -0.86 -9.00
N ASP A 95 -20.61 -0.08 -8.05
CA ASP A 95 -20.76 -0.53 -6.67
C ASP A 95 -21.71 -1.72 -6.57
N GLU A 96 -22.83 -1.75 -7.30
CA GLU A 96 -23.75 -2.89 -7.33
C GLU A 96 -23.06 -4.18 -7.79
N ILE A 97 -22.27 -4.11 -8.87
CA ILE A 97 -21.47 -5.25 -9.34
C ILE A 97 -20.50 -5.69 -8.24
N GLY A 98 -19.69 -4.78 -7.71
CA GLY A 98 -18.69 -5.11 -6.71
C GLY A 98 -19.28 -5.68 -5.42
N GLN A 99 -20.35 -5.08 -4.90
CA GLN A 99 -21.03 -5.51 -3.68
C GLN A 99 -21.68 -6.90 -3.84
N SER A 100 -22.10 -7.28 -5.04
CA SER A 100 -22.64 -8.62 -5.30
C SER A 100 -21.59 -9.74 -5.14
N LEU A 101 -20.30 -9.41 -5.29
CA LEU A 101 -19.18 -10.34 -5.14
C LEU A 101 -18.82 -10.60 -3.66
N ILE A 102 -18.99 -9.60 -2.80
CA ILE A 102 -18.47 -9.60 -1.43
C ILE A 102 -18.95 -10.79 -0.57
N PRO A 103 -20.23 -11.21 -0.60
CA PRO A 103 -20.69 -12.36 0.18
C PRO A 103 -19.96 -13.68 -0.11
N TYR A 104 -19.30 -13.78 -1.27
CA TYR A 104 -18.57 -14.95 -1.75
C TYR A 104 -17.04 -14.78 -1.69
N SER A 105 -16.57 -13.63 -1.21
CA SER A 105 -15.15 -13.38 -1.00
C SER A 105 -14.65 -14.01 0.30
N ASP A 106 -13.33 -14.20 0.44
CA ASP A 106 -12.74 -14.77 1.67
C ASP A 106 -12.75 -13.80 2.87
N ARG A 107 -13.00 -12.51 2.64
CA ARG A 107 -13.00 -11.47 3.68
C ARG A 107 -14.27 -10.60 3.63
N PRO A 108 -15.48 -11.20 3.75
CA PRO A 108 -16.75 -10.49 3.54
C PRO A 108 -17.04 -9.42 4.61
N ASP A 109 -16.36 -9.46 5.75
CA ASP A 109 -16.52 -8.50 6.85
C ASP A 109 -15.74 -7.18 6.64
N ILE A 110 -14.92 -7.09 5.59
CA ILE A 110 -14.25 -5.84 5.22
C ILE A 110 -15.26 -4.89 4.57
N PRO A 111 -15.29 -3.60 4.93
CA PRO A 111 -16.19 -2.63 4.33
C PRO A 111 -15.70 -2.21 2.94
N TYR A 112 -15.99 -3.02 1.92
CA TYR A 112 -15.58 -2.73 0.55
C TYR A 112 -16.27 -1.49 -0.01
N VAL A 113 -15.51 -0.67 -0.74
CA VAL A 113 -15.98 0.54 -1.42
C VAL A 113 -15.42 0.53 -2.84
N PHE A 114 -16.32 0.44 -3.82
CA PHE A 114 -15.97 0.44 -5.23
C PHE A 114 -16.12 1.86 -5.80
N GLN A 115 -15.06 2.35 -6.43
CA GLN A 115 -14.96 3.75 -6.85
C GLN A 115 -14.60 3.84 -8.33
N VAL A 116 -15.29 4.73 -9.05
CA VAL A 116 -14.98 5.03 -10.44
C VAL A 116 -14.05 6.24 -10.50
N VAL A 117 -12.87 6.06 -11.09
CA VAL A 117 -11.88 7.11 -11.30
C VAL A 117 -12.03 7.67 -12.72
N GLU A 118 -12.07 9.00 -12.84
CA GLU A 118 -12.12 9.69 -14.13
C GLU A 118 -10.73 9.73 -14.76
N ASP A 119 -10.43 8.69 -15.53
CA ASP A 119 -9.17 8.45 -16.24
C ASP A 119 -9.46 7.63 -17.51
N ASP A 120 -8.92 8.07 -18.65
CA ASP A 120 -9.07 7.39 -19.95
C ASP A 120 -8.13 6.17 -20.07
N GLY A 121 -7.14 6.05 -19.20
CA GLY A 121 -6.30 4.87 -19.10
C GLY A 121 -7.10 3.64 -18.70
N ILE A 122 -6.76 2.47 -19.25
CA ILE A 122 -7.36 1.19 -18.86
C ILE A 122 -6.65 0.68 -17.61
N ASN A 123 -7.29 0.81 -16.45
CA ASN A 123 -6.73 0.35 -15.18
C ASN A 123 -7.82 0.02 -14.15
N ALA A 124 -7.45 -0.85 -13.21
CA ALA A 124 -8.13 -1.06 -11.94
C ALA A 124 -7.07 -1.39 -10.88
N PHE A 125 -7.36 -1.10 -9.63
CA PHE A 125 -6.49 -1.45 -8.52
C PHE A 125 -7.25 -1.45 -7.21
N ALA A 126 -6.82 -2.29 -6.27
CA ALA A 126 -7.25 -2.28 -4.89
C ALA A 126 -6.20 -1.66 -3.95
N THR A 127 -6.69 -1.08 -2.87
CA THR A 127 -5.88 -0.76 -1.71
C THR A 127 -6.41 -1.46 -0.47
N MET A 128 -5.55 -1.59 0.53
CA MET A 128 -5.89 -2.15 1.84
C MET A 128 -7.18 -1.57 2.43
N GLY A 129 -7.88 -2.40 3.20
CA GLY A 129 -9.08 -1.94 3.91
C GLY A 129 -10.34 -1.83 3.06
N GLY A 130 -10.36 -2.40 1.85
CA GLY A 130 -11.58 -2.60 1.07
C GLY A 130 -11.80 -1.61 -0.08
N TYR A 131 -10.87 -0.70 -0.35
CA TYR A 131 -11.07 0.30 -1.42
C TYR A 131 -10.62 -0.27 -2.77
N VAL A 132 -11.55 -0.36 -3.71
CA VAL A 132 -11.31 -0.80 -5.09
C VAL A 132 -11.61 0.35 -6.04
N TYR A 133 -10.72 0.56 -7.02
CA TYR A 133 -10.79 1.64 -7.98
C TYR A 133 -10.80 1.06 -9.39
N ILE A 134 -11.67 1.58 -10.24
CA ILE A 134 -11.78 1.22 -11.65
C ILE A 134 -11.86 2.49 -12.48
N THR A 135 -11.11 2.56 -13.57
CA THR A 135 -11.09 3.76 -14.42
C THR A 135 -12.24 3.78 -15.41
N THR A 136 -12.65 4.98 -15.84
CA THR A 136 -13.58 5.15 -16.95
C THR A 136 -13.08 4.51 -18.25
N GLY A 137 -11.77 4.52 -18.49
CA GLY A 137 -11.14 3.83 -19.63
C GLY A 137 -11.35 2.33 -19.60
N LEU A 138 -11.26 1.67 -18.44
CA LEU A 138 -11.51 0.23 -18.33
C LEU A 138 -12.98 -0.10 -18.56
N LEU A 139 -13.89 0.68 -17.97
CA LEU A 139 -15.34 0.52 -18.19
C LEU A 139 -15.72 0.71 -19.66
N ALA A 140 -15.09 1.66 -20.36
CA ALA A 140 -15.32 1.87 -21.79
C ALA A 140 -14.74 0.74 -22.67
N ALA A 141 -13.67 0.08 -22.21
CA ALA A 141 -13.02 -1.02 -22.92
C ALA A 141 -13.69 -2.38 -22.72
N ALA A 142 -14.39 -2.59 -21.60
CA ALA A 142 -15.15 -3.81 -21.36
C ALA A 142 -16.35 -3.93 -22.32
N ASP A 143 -16.69 -5.15 -22.73
CA ASP A 143 -17.80 -5.43 -23.65
C ASP A 143 -19.08 -5.80 -22.92
N ASN A 144 -18.97 -6.32 -21.71
CA ASN A 144 -20.08 -6.78 -20.89
C ASN A 144 -19.78 -6.64 -19.39
N GLU A 145 -20.80 -6.87 -18.56
CA GLU A 145 -20.71 -6.72 -17.11
C GLU A 145 -19.86 -7.82 -16.46
N ALA A 146 -19.84 -9.04 -17.02
CA ALA A 146 -19.03 -10.15 -16.50
C ALA A 146 -17.53 -9.86 -16.58
N GLU A 147 -17.07 -9.15 -17.61
CA GLU A 147 -15.69 -8.66 -17.71
C GLU A 147 -15.35 -7.69 -16.58
N VAL A 148 -16.27 -6.77 -16.25
CA VAL A 148 -16.09 -5.84 -15.13
C VAL A 148 -16.11 -6.59 -13.80
N ALA A 149 -17.06 -7.50 -13.61
CA ALA A 149 -17.14 -8.35 -12.42
C ALA A 149 -15.87 -9.18 -12.21
N GLY A 150 -15.28 -9.70 -13.30
CA GLY A 150 -14.00 -10.41 -13.27
C GLY A 150 -12.84 -9.54 -12.78
N VAL A 151 -12.74 -8.29 -13.26
CA VAL A 151 -11.73 -7.33 -12.76
C VAL A 151 -11.96 -7.02 -11.29
N LEU A 152 -13.19 -6.69 -10.90
CA LEU A 152 -13.48 -6.37 -9.50
C LEU A 152 -13.24 -7.58 -8.58
N GLY A 153 -13.57 -8.78 -9.03
CA GLY A 153 -13.29 -10.03 -8.31
C GLY A 153 -11.79 -10.27 -8.14
N HIS A 154 -10.98 -9.99 -9.16
CA HIS A 154 -9.53 -10.04 -9.07
C HIS A 154 -8.98 -9.05 -8.03
N GLU A 155 -9.45 -7.80 -8.03
CA GLU A 155 -9.06 -6.80 -7.03
C GLU A 155 -9.48 -7.17 -5.61
N VAL A 156 -10.67 -7.78 -5.45
CA VAL A 156 -11.12 -8.36 -4.18
C VAL A 156 -10.18 -9.49 -3.73
N GLY A 157 -9.69 -10.31 -4.66
CA GLY A 157 -8.66 -11.33 -4.41
C GLY A 157 -7.35 -10.74 -3.85
N HIS A 158 -6.88 -9.59 -4.35
CA HIS A 158 -5.72 -8.92 -3.77
C HIS A 158 -5.95 -8.45 -2.33
N ILE A 159 -7.17 -8.01 -2.01
CA ILE A 159 -7.55 -7.60 -0.65
C ILE A 159 -7.67 -8.82 0.27
N ALA A 160 -8.24 -9.93 -0.23
CA ALA A 160 -8.36 -11.19 0.48
C ALA A 160 -6.98 -11.68 0.97
N GLU A 161 -6.01 -11.69 0.08
CA GLU A 161 -4.64 -12.17 0.34
C GLU A 161 -3.71 -11.13 0.96
N LYS A 162 -4.21 -9.92 1.23
CA LYS A 162 -3.42 -8.82 1.84
C LYS A 162 -2.14 -8.47 1.06
N HIS A 163 -2.12 -8.68 -0.26
CA HIS A 163 -0.95 -8.40 -1.12
C HIS A 163 -0.42 -6.97 -0.96
N ALA A 164 -1.32 -5.99 -0.76
CA ALA A 164 -0.96 -4.60 -0.47
C ALA A 164 -0.13 -4.44 0.83
N LEU A 165 -0.48 -5.17 1.89
CA LEU A 165 0.23 -5.13 3.16
C LEU A 165 1.58 -5.84 3.06
N ASP A 166 1.65 -6.94 2.32
CA ASP A 166 2.90 -7.65 2.05
C ASP A 166 3.89 -6.79 1.26
N GLN A 167 3.43 -6.13 0.20
CA GLN A 167 4.25 -5.19 -0.56
C GLN A 167 4.69 -4.00 0.31
N MET A 168 3.80 -3.45 1.13
CA MET A 168 4.12 -2.39 2.08
C MET A 168 5.19 -2.81 3.09
N ARG A 169 5.12 -4.06 3.58
CA ARG A 169 6.16 -4.64 4.44
C ARG A 169 7.49 -4.70 3.72
N ASP A 170 7.51 -5.21 2.50
CA ASP A 170 8.74 -5.41 1.73
C ASP A 170 9.41 -4.08 1.39
N VAL A 171 8.62 -3.06 1.02
CA VAL A 171 9.10 -1.68 0.84
C VAL A 171 9.66 -1.11 2.14
N ALA A 172 8.96 -1.29 3.27
CA ALA A 172 9.44 -0.82 4.58
C ALA A 172 10.75 -1.50 5.02
N ILE A 173 10.93 -2.79 4.70
CA ILE A 173 12.18 -3.51 4.94
C ILE A 173 13.29 -2.95 4.04
N ALA A 174 13.03 -2.78 2.75
CA ALA A 174 13.98 -2.24 1.79
C ALA A 174 14.46 -0.82 2.16
N GLN A 175 13.56 0.01 2.71
CA GLN A 175 13.87 1.35 3.20
C GLN A 175 14.53 1.35 4.60
N GLY A 176 14.70 0.19 5.25
CA GLY A 176 15.32 0.07 6.57
C GLY A 176 14.47 0.61 7.73
N VAL A 177 13.18 0.82 7.50
CA VAL A 177 12.25 1.48 8.43
C VAL A 177 11.38 0.46 9.22
N ALA A 178 11.46 -0.82 8.89
CA ALA A 178 10.79 -1.92 9.60
C ALA A 178 11.48 -2.36 10.92
N GLY A 179 12.41 -1.55 11.46
CA GLY A 179 13.21 -1.88 12.66
C GLY A 179 12.46 -1.80 14.01
N ALA A 180 13.20 -1.96 15.12
CA ALA A 180 12.69 -2.14 16.49
C ALA A 180 11.76 -1.03 17.04
N PHE A 181 11.68 0.12 16.36
CA PHE A 181 10.85 1.27 16.76
C PHE A 181 9.55 1.41 15.95
N GLY A 182 9.33 0.55 14.94
CA GLY A 182 8.20 0.61 14.02
C GLY A 182 8.12 1.90 13.21
N LEU A 183 7.01 2.05 12.48
CA LEU A 183 6.76 3.21 11.61
C LEU A 183 5.89 4.25 12.31
N SER A 184 6.20 5.53 12.09
CA SER A 184 5.23 6.59 12.40
C SER A 184 4.01 6.48 11.49
N ARG A 185 2.86 6.97 11.95
CA ARG A 185 1.61 6.94 11.17
C ARG A 185 1.77 7.60 9.80
N ASN A 186 2.41 8.78 9.72
CA ASN A 186 2.59 9.49 8.46
C ASN A 186 3.50 8.74 7.48
N GLN A 187 4.55 8.07 7.98
CA GLN A 187 5.41 7.24 7.14
C GLN A 187 4.67 6.01 6.62
N MET A 188 3.85 5.36 7.45
CA MET A 188 3.02 4.25 6.98
C MET A 188 2.08 4.66 5.87
N VAL A 189 1.37 5.78 6.03
CA VAL A 189 0.44 6.29 5.00
C VAL A 189 1.20 6.62 3.72
N SER A 190 2.35 7.28 3.81
CA SER A 190 3.18 7.59 2.64
C SER A 190 3.61 6.34 1.89
N ILE A 191 4.15 5.33 2.59
CA ILE A 191 4.55 4.06 1.97
C ILE A 191 3.33 3.35 1.37
N ALA A 192 2.20 3.33 2.09
CA ALA A 192 0.99 2.68 1.62
C ALA A 192 0.40 3.36 0.36
N VAL A 193 0.51 4.68 0.24
CA VAL A 193 0.15 5.42 -0.99
C VAL A 193 1.09 5.07 -2.14
N ASP A 194 2.40 5.03 -1.90
CA ASP A 194 3.37 4.64 -2.93
C ASP A 194 3.10 3.21 -3.42
N VAL A 195 2.77 2.31 -2.49
CA VAL A 195 2.38 0.93 -2.77
C VAL A 195 1.07 0.87 -3.57
N ALA A 196 0.04 1.64 -3.19
CA ALA A 196 -1.22 1.71 -3.93
C ALA A 196 -1.02 2.10 -5.41
N LEU A 197 -0.05 2.97 -5.70
CA LEU A 197 0.28 3.39 -7.06
C LEU A 197 1.17 2.39 -7.82
N THR A 198 1.66 1.34 -7.17
CA THR A 198 2.65 0.39 -7.71
C THR A 198 2.30 -1.10 -7.53
N LEU A 199 1.13 -1.44 -6.99
CA LEU A 199 0.60 -2.80 -6.80
C LEU A 199 0.01 -3.39 -8.09
N PRO A 200 0.09 -4.71 -8.35
CA PRO A 200 0.98 -5.76 -7.82
C PRO A 200 1.93 -6.40 -8.87
N ASN A 201 3.25 -6.20 -8.74
CA ASN A 201 4.24 -6.69 -9.70
C ASN A 201 4.64 -8.19 -9.56
N SER A 202 3.97 -8.98 -8.72
CA SER A 202 4.34 -10.39 -8.45
C SER A 202 3.48 -11.37 -9.22
N ARG A 203 4.09 -12.13 -10.15
CA ARG A 203 3.36 -13.14 -10.96
C ARG A 203 2.59 -14.18 -10.13
N LYS A 204 3.11 -14.51 -8.94
CA LYS A 204 2.47 -15.49 -8.06
C LYS A 204 1.19 -14.90 -7.47
N ASP A 205 1.25 -13.67 -7.02
CA ASP A 205 0.16 -12.93 -6.39
C ASP A 205 -0.98 -12.75 -7.40
N GLU A 206 -0.65 -12.47 -8.67
CA GLU A 206 -1.61 -12.41 -9.77
C GLU A 206 -2.40 -13.70 -9.95
N LEU A 207 -1.72 -14.85 -9.97
CA LEU A 207 -2.37 -16.15 -10.17
C LEU A 207 -3.23 -16.55 -8.97
N VAL A 208 -2.85 -16.10 -7.76
CA VAL A 208 -3.68 -16.29 -6.57
C VAL A 208 -4.91 -15.40 -6.67
N ALA A 209 -4.75 -14.10 -6.93
CA ALA A 209 -5.87 -13.17 -7.09
C ALA A 209 -6.83 -13.58 -8.22
N ASP A 210 -6.30 -14.11 -9.34
CA ASP A 210 -7.10 -14.75 -10.40
C ASP A 210 -7.96 -15.88 -9.87
N ASN A 211 -7.38 -16.76 -9.07
CA ASN A 211 -8.09 -17.90 -8.53
C ASN A 211 -9.24 -17.48 -7.61
N HIS A 212 -8.97 -16.54 -6.71
CA HIS A 212 -9.99 -16.00 -5.81
C HIS A 212 -11.08 -15.25 -6.59
N GLY A 213 -10.70 -14.40 -7.55
CA GLY A 213 -11.64 -13.68 -8.41
C GLY A 213 -12.53 -14.59 -9.23
N PHE A 214 -11.95 -15.63 -9.84
CA PHE A 214 -12.66 -16.60 -10.68
C PHE A 214 -13.70 -17.39 -9.86
N VAL A 215 -13.33 -17.84 -8.66
CA VAL A 215 -14.27 -18.54 -7.76
C VAL A 215 -15.36 -17.58 -7.27
N THR A 216 -14.96 -16.40 -6.77
CA THR A 216 -15.88 -15.39 -6.22
C THR A 216 -16.93 -14.98 -7.24
N MET A 217 -16.52 -14.67 -8.48
CA MET A 217 -17.46 -14.25 -9.52
C MET A 217 -18.39 -15.38 -9.94
N GLY A 218 -17.90 -16.62 -10.00
CA GLY A 218 -18.72 -17.79 -10.30
C GLY A 218 -19.79 -18.02 -9.24
N GLU A 219 -19.41 -17.96 -7.96
CA GLU A 219 -20.35 -18.11 -6.85
C GLU A 219 -21.38 -16.97 -6.78
N ALA A 220 -20.99 -15.76 -7.18
CA ALA A 220 -21.89 -14.63 -7.39
C ALA A 220 -22.80 -14.78 -8.62
N GLY A 221 -22.57 -15.79 -9.47
CA GLY A 221 -23.39 -16.10 -10.64
C GLY A 221 -22.96 -15.42 -11.95
N TYR A 222 -21.83 -14.71 -11.96
CA TYR A 222 -21.27 -14.10 -13.16
C TYR A 222 -20.57 -15.11 -14.06
N ASP A 223 -20.68 -14.90 -15.36
CA ASP A 223 -19.98 -15.73 -16.35
C ASP A 223 -18.46 -15.61 -16.18
N GLN A 224 -17.83 -16.72 -15.80
CA GLN A 224 -16.42 -16.76 -15.41
C GLN A 224 -15.45 -16.58 -16.57
N THR A 225 -15.93 -16.69 -17.82
CA THR A 225 -15.10 -16.42 -19.00
C THR A 225 -14.68 -14.96 -19.09
N GLY A 226 -15.43 -14.04 -18.45
CA GLY A 226 -15.21 -12.59 -18.49
C GLY A 226 -13.79 -12.17 -18.08
N MET A 227 -13.15 -12.86 -17.12
CA MET A 227 -11.76 -12.57 -16.74
C MET A 227 -10.79 -12.83 -17.90
N ALA A 228 -10.93 -13.99 -18.55
CA ALA A 228 -10.06 -14.37 -19.65
C ALA A 228 -10.32 -13.53 -20.91
N THR A 229 -11.59 -13.24 -21.24
CA THR A 229 -11.94 -12.49 -22.46
C THR A 229 -11.44 -11.05 -22.41
N LEU A 230 -11.63 -10.37 -21.27
CA LEU A 230 -11.12 -9.01 -21.12
C LEU A 230 -9.59 -8.98 -21.22
N MET A 231 -8.91 -9.88 -20.50
CA MET A 231 -7.45 -9.93 -20.49
C MET A 231 -6.88 -10.24 -21.88
N GLN A 232 -7.48 -11.16 -22.63
CA GLN A 232 -7.12 -11.46 -24.02
C GLN A 232 -7.30 -10.25 -24.94
N LYS A 233 -8.44 -9.55 -24.81
CA LYS A 233 -8.74 -8.33 -25.56
C LYS A 233 -7.68 -7.26 -25.32
N LEU A 234 -7.30 -7.06 -24.06
CA LEU A 234 -6.28 -6.08 -23.66
C LEU A 234 -4.86 -6.46 -24.13
N ASP A 235 -4.48 -7.75 -24.09
CA ASP A 235 -3.17 -8.23 -24.60
C ASP A 235 -3.07 -8.15 -26.13
N SER A 236 -4.20 -8.22 -26.83
CA SER A 236 -4.27 -8.14 -28.29
C SER A 236 -4.16 -6.70 -28.84
N GLY A 237 -4.13 -5.68 -27.97
CA GLY A 237 -4.00 -4.29 -28.36
C GLY A 237 -2.61 -3.93 -28.90
N ASN A 238 -2.53 -2.87 -29.72
CA ASN A 238 -1.26 -2.39 -30.30
C ASN A 238 -0.23 -1.90 -29.26
N SER A 239 -0.65 -1.62 -28.03
CA SER A 239 0.22 -1.21 -26.94
C SER A 239 -0.33 -1.76 -25.62
N PRO A 240 0.50 -2.38 -24.77
CA PRO A 240 0.07 -2.87 -23.48
C PRO A 240 -0.57 -1.75 -22.65
N PRO A 241 -1.82 -1.92 -22.15
CA PRO A 241 -2.45 -0.94 -21.27
C PRO A 241 -1.73 -0.82 -19.92
N ALA A 242 -1.99 0.29 -19.23
CA ALA A 242 -1.40 0.60 -17.92
C ALA A 242 -1.63 -0.52 -16.89
N ILE A 243 -2.79 -1.21 -16.94
CA ILE A 243 -3.10 -2.36 -16.07
C ILE A 243 -2.02 -3.45 -16.12
N PHE A 244 -1.30 -3.66 -17.24
CA PHE A 244 -0.25 -4.69 -17.30
C PHE A 244 1.10 -4.23 -16.74
N SER A 245 1.26 -2.93 -16.44
CA SER A 245 2.41 -2.44 -15.67
C SER A 245 2.25 -2.74 -14.19
N THR A 246 1.01 -2.77 -13.71
CA THR A 246 0.67 -3.15 -12.34
C THR A 246 0.41 -4.63 -12.22
N HIS A 247 -0.21 -5.30 -13.21
CA HIS A 247 -0.64 -6.69 -13.18
C HIS A 247 0.01 -7.51 -14.32
N PRO A 248 1.21 -8.08 -14.12
CA PRO A 248 2.00 -8.64 -15.22
C PRO A 248 1.58 -10.05 -15.66
N ASN A 249 2.11 -10.49 -16.81
CA ASN A 249 1.97 -11.84 -17.42
C ASN A 249 0.55 -12.20 -17.91
N PRO A 250 -0.09 -11.35 -18.73
CA PRO A 250 -1.44 -11.61 -19.20
C PRO A 250 -1.60 -12.96 -19.92
N ARG A 251 -0.61 -13.38 -20.72
CA ARG A 251 -0.71 -14.63 -21.50
C ARG A 251 -0.76 -15.89 -20.64
N ASP A 252 0.08 -15.97 -19.62
CA ASP A 252 0.12 -17.13 -18.71
C ASP A 252 -1.15 -17.17 -17.84
N ARG A 253 -1.61 -16.00 -17.39
CA ARG A 253 -2.86 -15.84 -16.64
C ARG A 253 -4.08 -16.24 -17.47
N VAL A 254 -4.15 -15.81 -18.74
CA VAL A 254 -5.19 -16.23 -19.68
C VAL A 254 -5.22 -17.76 -19.83
N ALA A 255 -4.07 -18.39 -20.07
CA ALA A 255 -4.01 -19.84 -20.24
C ALA A 255 -4.51 -20.56 -18.98
N ARG A 256 -4.14 -20.06 -17.80
CA ARG A 256 -4.61 -20.60 -16.51
C ARG A 256 -6.11 -20.39 -16.30
N LEU A 257 -6.65 -19.21 -16.60
CA LEU A 257 -8.07 -18.92 -16.46
C LEU A 257 -8.91 -19.81 -17.39
N GLN A 258 -8.43 -20.10 -18.60
CA GLN A 258 -9.09 -21.02 -19.53
C GLN A 258 -9.06 -22.48 -19.05
N GLU A 259 -7.94 -22.90 -18.43
CA GLU A 259 -7.85 -24.20 -17.77
C GLU A 259 -8.86 -24.29 -16.62
N MET A 260 -8.89 -23.27 -15.75
CA MET A 260 -9.86 -23.17 -14.65
C MET A 260 -11.30 -23.16 -15.14
N ASP A 261 -11.61 -22.47 -16.24
CA ASP A 261 -12.93 -22.47 -16.85
C ASP A 261 -13.37 -23.89 -17.24
N SER A 262 -12.47 -24.66 -17.86
CA SER A 262 -12.77 -26.04 -18.25
C SER A 262 -12.96 -27.01 -17.07
N GLU A 263 -12.34 -26.72 -15.92
CA GLU A 263 -12.30 -27.62 -14.76
C GLU A 263 -13.30 -27.24 -13.65
N LEU A 264 -13.52 -25.94 -13.44
CA LEU A 264 -14.11 -25.37 -12.23
C LEU A 264 -15.27 -24.40 -12.51
N ALA A 265 -15.54 -24.03 -13.77
CA ALA A 265 -16.64 -23.12 -14.07
C ALA A 265 -17.98 -23.68 -13.55
N LEU A 266 -18.80 -22.80 -13.01
CA LEU A 266 -20.13 -23.13 -12.52
C LEU A 266 -21.12 -22.96 -13.68
N PRO A 267 -21.74 -24.03 -14.21
CA PRO A 267 -22.57 -23.92 -15.43
C PRO A 267 -23.81 -23.00 -15.27
N SER A 268 -24.21 -22.71 -14.03
CA SER A 268 -25.29 -21.77 -13.72
C SER A 268 -24.85 -20.31 -13.74
N ALA A 269 -23.55 -20.03 -13.64
CA ALA A 269 -22.99 -18.70 -13.58
C ALA A 269 -22.89 -18.13 -15.01
N THR A 270 -23.93 -17.41 -15.42
CA THR A 270 -24.14 -16.93 -16.80
C THR A 270 -24.49 -15.44 -16.85
N ALA A 271 -24.51 -14.77 -15.68
CA ALA A 271 -24.88 -13.37 -15.57
C ALA A 271 -23.82 -12.47 -16.21
N GLY A 272 -24.24 -11.27 -16.59
CA GLY A 272 -23.37 -10.20 -17.05
C GLY A 272 -22.88 -10.31 -18.50
N THR A 273 -23.42 -11.24 -19.31
CA THR A 273 -23.02 -11.45 -20.71
C THR A 273 -23.77 -10.57 -21.73
N ASP A 274 -24.83 -9.86 -21.32
CA ASP A 274 -25.62 -8.99 -22.19
C ASP A 274 -24.87 -7.68 -22.52
N THR A 275 -24.26 -7.64 -23.71
CA THR A 275 -23.48 -6.51 -24.20
C THR A 275 -24.33 -5.26 -24.45
N VAL A 276 -25.62 -5.41 -24.78
CA VAL A 276 -26.53 -4.28 -25.03
C VAL A 276 -26.93 -3.64 -23.71
N ALA A 277 -27.27 -4.46 -22.72
CA ALA A 277 -27.57 -3.98 -21.37
C ALA A 277 -26.36 -3.25 -20.77
N TYR A 278 -25.17 -3.85 -20.85
CA TYR A 278 -23.93 -3.23 -20.38
C TYR A 278 -23.65 -1.90 -21.11
N SER A 279 -23.73 -1.90 -22.45
CA SER A 279 -23.54 -0.70 -23.26
C SER A 279 -24.48 0.44 -22.88
N ALA A 280 -25.71 0.14 -22.47
CA ALA A 280 -26.66 1.16 -22.01
C ALA A 280 -26.25 1.75 -20.65
N ARG A 281 -25.72 0.92 -19.74
CA ARG A 281 -25.24 1.36 -18.41
C ARG A 281 -24.02 2.27 -18.50
N VAL A 282 -23.11 2.01 -19.44
CA VAL A 282 -21.88 2.80 -19.63
C VAL A 282 -21.99 3.86 -20.73
N ALA A 283 -23.20 4.16 -21.22
CA ALA A 283 -23.41 5.06 -22.35
C ALA A 283 -22.84 6.47 -22.14
N SER A 284 -22.71 6.94 -20.88
CA SER A 284 -22.13 8.26 -20.58
C SER A 284 -20.62 8.34 -20.84
N LEU A 285 -19.95 7.22 -21.10
CA LEU A 285 -18.51 7.14 -21.38
C LEU A 285 -18.20 7.12 -22.89
N ARG A 286 -19.21 7.12 -23.76
CA ARG A 286 -19.09 6.97 -25.22
C ARG A 286 -19.50 8.23 -25.98
#